data_AF-A0A1V4CHQ1-F1
#
_entry.id   AF-A0A1V4CHQ1-F1
#
_cell.length_a   1.000
_cell.length_b   1.000
_cell.length_c   1.000
_cell.angle_alpha   90.00
_cell.angle_beta   90.00
_cell.angle_gamma   90.00
#
_symmetry.space_group_name_H-M   'P 1'
#
loop_
_entity.id
_entity.type
_entity.pdbx_description
1 polymer ?
#
loop_
_entity_poly.entity_id
_entity_poly.type
_entity_poly.pdbx_seq_one_letter_code
_entity_poly.pdbx_strand_id
1 'polypeptide(L)' 'MRVSTLRKLRGGCYAVTLCLPPDLAAFAKKEFRGRGFVDADQFLSCLLNTALFEAMEADPPPPLVGFDGMDDDIPF' A
#
# COMPACT_ATOMS: atom_id res chain seq x y z
N MET A 1 -0.03 -21.42 -0.28
CA MET A 1 -0.70 -20.13 -0.06
C MET A 1 0.29 -19.02 -0.37
N ARG A 2 -0.08 -18.03 -1.18
CA ARG A 2 0.71 -16.80 -1.37
C ARG A 2 0.18 -15.79 -0.35
N VAL A 3 1.03 -15.29 0.52
CA VAL A 3 0.64 -14.42 1.65
C VAL A 3 1.27 -13.06 1.45
N SER A 4 0.47 -11.99 1.60
CA SER A 4 0.98 -10.63 1.61
C SER A 4 1.85 -10.41 2.85
N THR A 5 2.95 -9.69 2.72
CA THR A 5 3.90 -9.45 3.82
C THR A 5 4.12 -7.97 4.06
N LEU A 6 4.25 -7.58 5.33
CA LEU A 6 4.62 -6.23 5.75
C LEU A 6 6.01 -6.28 6.40
N ARG A 7 6.90 -5.37 6.01
CA ARG A 7 8.26 -5.29 6.58
C ARG A 7 8.60 -3.85 6.96
N LYS A 8 8.94 -3.61 8.22
CA LYS A 8 9.49 -2.33 8.69
C LYS A 8 10.92 -2.13 8.14
N LEU A 9 11.18 -0.98 7.53
CA LEU A 9 12.49 -0.57 7.03
C LEU A 9 13.23 0.27 8.08
N ARG A 10 14.56 0.28 8.01
CA ARG A 10 15.41 1.13 8.85
C ARG A 10 15.18 2.58 8.42
N GLY A 11 14.36 3.30 9.20
CA GLY A 11 13.90 4.65 8.85
C GLY A 11 12.42 4.93 9.19
N GLY A 12 11.69 3.93 9.69
CA GLY A 12 10.28 4.10 10.10
C GLY A 12 9.27 3.88 8.98
N CYS A 13 9.73 3.65 7.74
CA CYS A 13 8.88 3.26 6.62
C CYS A 13 8.49 1.79 6.68
N TYR A 14 7.38 1.42 6.03
CA TYR A 14 6.99 0.03 5.83
C TYR A 14 7.02 -0.31 4.34
N ALA A 15 7.58 -1.48 4.02
CA ALA A 15 7.47 -2.10 2.71
C ALA A 15 6.36 -3.14 2.75
N VAL A 16 5.40 -3.03 1.83
CA VAL A 16 4.30 -3.98 1.68
C VAL A 16 4.55 -4.82 0.44
N THR A 17 4.41 -6.13 0.56
CA THR A 17 4.36 -7.05 -0.59
C THR A 17 2.94 -7.61 -0.66
N LEU A 18 2.23 -7.31 -1.73
CA LEU A 18 0.86 -7.75 -1.92
C LEU A 18 0.81 -8.98 -2.82
N CYS A 19 0.15 -10.04 -2.35
CA CYS A 19 -0.18 -11.16 -3.21
C CYS A 19 -1.49 -10.88 -3.93
N LEU A 20 -1.38 -10.49 -5.20
CA LEU A 20 -2.55 -10.20 -6.02
C LEU A 20 -3.18 -11.48 -6.59
N PRO A 21 -4.53 -11.54 -6.66
CA PRO A 21 -5.23 -12.52 -7.47
C PRO A 21 -4.75 -12.50 -8.94
N PRO A 22 -4.78 -13.64 -9.64
CA PRO A 22 -4.29 -13.72 -11.02
C PRO A 22 -5.04 -12.77 -11.97
N ASP A 23 -6.33 -12.56 -11.75
CA ASP A 23 -7.16 -11.67 -12.58
C ASP A 23 -6.72 -10.20 -12.47
N LEU A 24 -6.37 -9.76 -11.26
CA LEU A 24 -5.84 -8.40 -11.02
C LEU A 24 -4.44 -8.22 -11.62
N ALA A 25 -3.60 -9.25 -11.52
CA ALA A 25 -2.28 -9.23 -12.16
C ALA A 25 -2.40 -9.19 -13.70
N ALA A 26 -3.36 -9.92 -14.28
CA ALA A 26 -3.64 -9.91 -15.72
C ALA A 26 -4.19 -8.55 -16.18
N PHE A 27 -5.09 -7.95 -15.40
CA PHE A 27 -5.61 -6.61 -15.64
C PHE A 27 -4.48 -5.57 -15.68
N ALA A 28 -3.62 -5.54 -14.65
CA ALA A 28 -2.52 -4.58 -14.58
C ALA A 28 -1.56 -4.70 -15.77
N LYS A 29 -1.24 -5.94 -16.19
CA LYS A 29 -0.41 -6.21 -17.37
C LYS A 29 -1.04 -5.78 -18.69
N LYS A 30 -2.37 -5.71 -18.78
CA LYS A 30 -3.07 -5.25 -19.98
C LYS A 30 -3.10 -3.71 -20.06
N GLU A 31 -3.34 -3.05 -18.93
CA GLU A 31 -3.67 -1.62 -18.91
C GLU A 31 -2.45 -0.70 -18.75
N PHE A 32 -1.33 -1.17 -18.20
CA PHE A 32 -0.21 -0.29 -17.82
C PHE A 32 0.34 0.56 -18.98
N ARG A 33 0.47 -0.02 -20.17
CA ARG A 33 0.96 0.70 -21.37
C ARG A 33 -0.02 1.77 -21.84
N GLY A 34 -1.32 1.48 -21.80
CA GLY A 34 -2.37 2.43 -22.20
C GLY A 34 -2.42 3.66 -21.30
N ARG A 35 -1.85 3.56 -20.10
CA ARG A 35 -1.75 4.64 -19.11
C ARG A 35 -0.35 5.28 -19.02
N GLY A 36 0.58 4.89 -19.89
CA GLY A 36 1.93 5.48 -19.97
C GLY A 36 2.93 4.98 -18.93
N PHE A 37 2.64 3.87 -18.23
CA PHE A 37 3.57 3.29 -17.26
C PHE A 37 4.59 2.35 -17.93
N VAL A 38 5.76 2.20 -17.30
CA VAL A 38 6.86 1.35 -17.80
C VAL A 38 6.55 -0.14 -17.59
N ASP A 39 5.91 -0.48 -16.47
CA ASP A 39 5.49 -1.83 -16.14
C ASP A 39 4.20 -1.84 -15.28
N ALA A 40 3.67 -3.05 -15.06
CA ALA A 40 2.45 -3.26 -14.29
C ALA A 40 2.62 -2.93 -12.80
N ASP A 41 3.84 -3.07 -12.24
CA ASP A 41 4.09 -2.82 -10.83
C ASP A 41 4.12 -1.33 -10.52
N GLN A 42 4.69 -0.50 -11.41
CA GLN A 42 4.60 0.96 -11.33
C GLN A 42 3.16 1.44 -11.42
N PHE A 43 2.40 0.89 -12.36
CA PHE A 43 0.98 1.21 -12.51
C PHE A 43 0.19 0.90 -11.24
N LEU A 44 0.36 -0.32 -10.70
CA LEU A 44 -0.29 -0.75 -9.46
C LEU A 44 0.15 0.08 -8.26
N SER A 45 1.44 0.37 -8.13
CA SER A 45 1.98 1.19 -7.04
C SER A 45 1.39 2.61 -7.07
N CYS A 46 1.30 3.20 -8.25
CA CYS A 46 0.68 4.52 -8.41
C CYS A 46 -0.80 4.49 -8.01
N LEU A 47 -1.57 3.53 -8.54
CA LEU A 47 -3.00 3.40 -8.24
C LEU A 47 -3.27 3.17 -6.76
N LEU A 48 -2.51 2.28 -6.12
CA LEU A 48 -2.66 1.96 -4.70
C LEU A 48 -2.25 3.14 -3.81
N ASN A 49 -1.18 3.86 -4.16
CA ASN A 49 -0.78 5.04 -3.40
C ASN A 49 -1.83 6.14 -3.52
N THR A 50 -2.36 6.41 -4.73
CA THR A 50 -3.43 7.39 -4.91
C THR A 50 -4.67 7.03 -4.09
N ALA A 51 -5.12 5.78 -4.16
CA ALA A 51 -6.27 5.32 -3.38
C ALA A 51 -6.01 5.42 -1.86
N LEU A 52 -4.78 5.16 -1.40
CA LEU A 52 -4.40 5.34 0.00
C LEU A 52 -4.46 6.81 0.42
N PHE A 53 -3.94 7.72 -0.39
CA PHE A 53 -4.00 9.16 -0.12
C PHE A 53 -5.45 9.65 -0.08
N GLU A 54 -6.29 9.25 -1.04
CA GLU A 54 -7.72 9.60 -1.05
C GLU A 54 -8.44 9.09 0.20
N ALA A 55 -8.14 7.85 0.65
CA ALA A 55 -8.70 7.31 1.88
C ALA A 55 -8.24 8.10 3.12
N MET A 56 -6.97 8.52 3.16
CA MET A 56 -6.43 9.35 4.25
C MET A 56 -6.99 10.78 4.26
N GLU A 57 -7.40 11.32 3.10
CA GLU A 57 -8.05 12.62 3.00
C GLU A 57 -9.55 12.56 3.33
N ALA A 58 -10.19 11.41 3.08
CA ALA A 58 -11.61 11.19 3.37
C ALA A 58 -11.90 10.97 4.86
N ASP A 59 -10.94 10.44 5.63
CA ASP A 59 -11.05 10.34 7.08
C ASP A 59 -10.48 11.60 7.76
N PRO A 60 -11.24 12.30 8.63
CA PRO A 60 -10.64 13.35 9.46
C PRO A 60 -9.53 12.72 10.31
N PRO A 61 -8.37 13.38 10.48
CA PRO A 61 -7.30 12.82 11.27
C PRO A 61 -7.84 12.49 12.67
N PRO A 62 -7.56 11.30 13.23
CA PRO A 62 -7.94 11.00 14.60
C PRO A 62 -7.35 12.10 15.49
N PRO A 63 -8.07 12.56 16.53
CA PRO A 63 -7.55 13.58 17.43
C PRO A 63 -6.18 13.11 17.93
N LEU A 64 -5.17 13.99 17.83
CA LEU A 64 -3.83 13.76 18.35
C LEU A 64 -3.91 13.66 19.89
N VAL A 65 -4.36 12.52 20.39
CA VAL A 65 -4.25 12.17 21.81
C VAL A 65 -2.83 11.62 21.97
N GLY A 66 -1.93 12.50 22.43
CA GLY A 66 -0.61 12.21 23.00
C GLY A 66 0.10 10.95 22.50
N PHE A 67 0.95 11.11 21.49
CA PHE A 67 1.94 10.10 21.08
C PHE A 67 3.15 10.10 22.03
N ASP A 68 2.88 10.00 23.34
CA ASP A 68 3.90 9.85 24.37
C ASP A 68 3.62 8.53 25.10
N GLY A 69 4.17 7.43 24.59
CA GLY A 69 4.33 6.20 25.37
C GLY A 69 3.51 4.95 25.00
N MET A 70 3.22 4.67 23.72
CA MET A 70 2.72 3.34 23.33
C MET A 70 3.69 2.67 22.35
N ASP A 71 4.85 2.28 22.88
CA ASP A 71 5.70 1.24 22.30
C ASP A 71 4.98 -0.12 22.40
N ASP A 72 5.25 -0.97 21.41
CA ASP A 72 5.04 -2.43 21.39
C ASP A 72 3.63 -2.97 21.66
N ASP A 73 2.84 -3.12 20.59
CA ASP A 73 2.22 -4.40 20.19
C ASP A 73 1.14 -4.14 19.11
N ILE A 74 1.52 -4.29 17.84
CA ILE A 74 0.54 -4.50 16.77
C ILE A 74 0.42 -6.02 16.60
N PRO A 75 -0.64 -6.67 17.12
CA PRO A 75 -0.81 -8.12 17.00
C PRO A 75 -1.09 -8.55 15.55
N PHE A 76 -0.48 -9.69 15.15
CA PHE A 76 -0.69 -10.37 13.87
C PHE A 76 -1.83 -11.37 13.94
#